data_AF-A0A7Y2B127-F1
#
_entry.id   AF-A0A7Y2B127-F1
#
_cell.length_a   1.000
_cell.length_b   1.000
_cell.length_c   1.000
_cell.angle_alpha   90.00
_cell.angle_beta   90.00
_cell.angle_gamma   90.00
#
_symmetry.space_group_name_H-M   'P 1'
#
loop_
_entity.id
_entity.type
_entity.pdbx_description
1 polymer ?
#
loop_
_entity_poly.entity_id
_entity_poly.type
_entity_poly.pdbx_seq_one_letter_code
_entity_poly.pdbx_strand_id
1 'polypeptide(L)'
;MPSNERIRAAREWIERAGSITVLTGAGVSAESGVPTFRGSEGLWKKHRPEDLATPEAYARNRALVWEWYRWRQELVAGTEPNAAHYALAAHESRGGTFTLITQNVDGHHERAGSRDVVELHGNLFRARCPADDTLASLSDGPFTGVPVCPACGGAMRP
;
A
#
# COMPACT_ATOMS: atom_id res chain seq x y z
N MET A 1 2.86 -22.85 -10.02
CA MET A 1 1.55 -22.30 -10.43
C MET A 1 0.44 -23.23 -9.95
N PRO A 2 -0.75 -22.73 -9.58
CA PRO A 2 -1.89 -23.59 -9.24
C PRO A 2 -2.28 -24.46 -10.44
N SER A 3 -2.85 -25.65 -10.19
CA SER A 3 -3.34 -26.53 -11.25
C SER A 3 -4.57 -25.92 -11.94
N ASN A 4 -4.79 -26.27 -13.22
CA ASN A 4 -5.98 -25.84 -13.97
C ASN A 4 -7.30 -26.23 -13.26
N GLU A 5 -7.30 -27.34 -12.54
CA GLU A 5 -8.44 -27.79 -11.73
C GLU A 5 -8.74 -26.82 -10.58
N ARG A 6 -7.71 -26.34 -9.86
CA ARG A 6 -7.88 -25.36 -8.79
C ARG A 6 -8.38 -24.02 -9.32
N ILE A 7 -7.90 -23.59 -10.48
CA ILE A 7 -8.38 -22.35 -11.13
C ILE A 7 -9.86 -22.48 -11.50
N ARG A 8 -10.27 -23.64 -12.04
CA ARG A 8 -11.68 -23.92 -12.37
C ARG A 8 -12.56 -23.90 -11.12
N ALA A 9 -12.15 -24.58 -10.06
CA ALA A 9 -12.88 -24.59 -8.78
C ALA A 9 -13.02 -23.19 -8.20
N ALA A 10 -11.95 -22.39 -8.19
CA ALA A 10 -12.00 -21.00 -7.73
C ALA A 10 -12.98 -20.16 -8.55
N ARG A 11 -12.99 -20.32 -9.89
CA ARG A 11 -13.96 -19.65 -10.76
C ARG A 11 -15.40 -20.00 -10.38
N GLU A 12 -15.70 -21.29 -10.19
CA GLU A 12 -17.05 -21.74 -9.83
C GLU A 12 -17.50 -21.19 -8.46
N TRP A 13 -16.59 -21.11 -7.49
CA TRP A 13 -16.89 -20.51 -6.18
C TRP A 13 -17.16 -19.01 -6.30
N ILE A 14 -16.35 -18.30 -7.08
CA ILE A 14 -16.52 -16.86 -7.33
C ILE A 14 -17.84 -16.56 -8.04
N GLU A 15 -18.20 -17.34 -9.07
CA GLU A 15 -19.44 -17.13 -9.83
C GLU A 15 -20.71 -17.36 -9.01
N ARG A 16 -20.65 -18.19 -7.96
CA ARG A 16 -21.80 -18.50 -7.07
C ARG A 16 -21.86 -17.63 -5.82
N ALA A 17 -20.80 -16.90 -5.51
CA ALA A 17 -20.73 -16.12 -4.29
C ALA A 17 -21.60 -14.86 -4.39
N GLY A 18 -22.50 -14.66 -3.41
CA GLY A 18 -23.23 -13.41 -3.25
C GLY A 18 -22.41 -12.30 -2.58
N SER A 19 -21.32 -12.68 -1.91
CA SER A 19 -20.38 -11.79 -1.24
C SER A 19 -18.96 -12.33 -1.32
N ILE A 20 -18.01 -11.48 -1.70
CA ILE A 20 -16.59 -11.81 -1.87
C ILE A 20 -15.75 -10.82 -1.07
N THR A 21 -14.85 -11.35 -0.25
CA THR A 21 -13.79 -10.58 0.40
C THR A 21 -12.44 -11.03 -0.13
N VAL A 22 -11.64 -10.09 -0.58
CA VAL A 22 -10.27 -10.33 -1.06
C VAL A 22 -9.30 -9.70 -0.08
N LEU A 23 -8.33 -10.49 0.39
CA LEU A 23 -7.21 -10.00 1.18
C LEU A 23 -5.92 -10.08 0.34
N THR A 24 -5.28 -8.94 0.12
CA THR A 24 -4.00 -8.87 -0.60
C THR A 24 -2.84 -8.52 0.31
N GLY A 25 -1.64 -8.95 -0.08
CA GLY A 25 -0.37 -8.56 0.53
C GLY A 25 0.70 -8.38 -0.54
N ALA A 26 1.95 -8.23 -0.13
CA ALA A 26 3.03 -7.74 -1.01
C ALA A 26 3.24 -8.59 -2.28
N GLY A 27 2.85 -9.87 -2.25
CA GLY A 27 2.90 -10.76 -3.41
C GLY A 27 2.11 -10.26 -4.62
N VAL A 28 0.97 -9.57 -4.42
CA VAL A 28 0.18 -9.05 -5.56
C VAL A 28 0.92 -7.94 -6.30
N SER A 29 1.78 -7.19 -5.61
CA SER A 29 2.56 -6.06 -6.18
C SER A 29 3.97 -6.47 -6.64
N ALA A 30 4.41 -7.69 -6.34
CA ALA A 30 5.74 -8.16 -6.75
C ALA A 30 5.92 -8.17 -8.27
N GLU A 31 4.87 -8.54 -9.03
CA GLU A 31 4.86 -8.51 -10.50
C GLU A 31 4.86 -7.09 -11.08
N SER A 32 4.53 -6.08 -10.27
CA SER A 32 4.65 -4.66 -10.63
C SER A 32 6.07 -4.12 -10.43
N GLY A 33 6.99 -4.93 -9.92
CA GLY A 33 8.36 -4.50 -9.60
C GLY A 33 8.50 -3.80 -8.24
N VAL A 34 7.43 -3.76 -7.43
CA VAL A 34 7.47 -3.19 -6.09
C VAL A 34 8.33 -4.08 -5.18
N PRO A 35 9.40 -3.55 -4.54
CA PRO A 35 10.22 -4.34 -3.64
C PRO A 35 9.40 -4.88 -2.47
N THR A 36 9.49 -6.17 -2.25
CA THR A 36 8.84 -6.81 -1.11
C THR A 36 9.67 -6.61 0.16
N PHE A 37 9.02 -6.68 1.31
CA PHE A 37 9.71 -6.56 2.60
C PHE A 37 10.52 -7.81 2.98
N ARG A 38 10.06 -8.99 2.56
CA ARG A 38 10.63 -10.31 2.87
C ARG A 38 11.01 -11.02 1.56
N GLY A 39 12.01 -11.90 1.60
CA GLY A 39 12.45 -12.68 0.44
C GLY A 39 13.94 -12.50 0.14
N SER A 40 14.43 -13.10 -0.95
CA SER A 40 15.83 -13.01 -1.36
C SER A 40 16.31 -11.56 -1.54
N GLU A 41 15.46 -10.72 -2.10
CA GLU A 41 15.69 -9.28 -2.38
C GLU A 41 14.97 -8.33 -1.40
N GLY A 42 14.52 -8.84 -0.25
CA GLY A 42 13.66 -8.08 0.67
C GLY A 42 14.33 -6.85 1.30
N LEU A 43 13.58 -5.76 1.45
CA LEU A 43 14.07 -4.50 2.05
C LEU A 43 14.71 -4.68 3.44
N TRP A 44 14.20 -5.60 4.25
CA TRP A 44 14.70 -5.86 5.61
C TRP A 44 16.08 -6.51 5.69
N LYS A 45 16.63 -6.97 4.56
CA LYS A 45 18.04 -7.42 4.52
C LYS A 45 19.02 -6.27 4.47
N LYS A 46 18.61 -5.11 3.94
CA LYS A 46 19.47 -3.93 3.73
C LYS A 46 19.28 -2.89 4.84
N HIS A 47 18.11 -2.86 5.46
CA HIS A 47 17.77 -1.91 6.51
C HIS A 47 17.02 -2.60 7.64
N ARG A 48 17.26 -2.17 8.88
CA ARG A 48 16.55 -2.71 10.04
C ARG A 48 15.20 -2.00 10.23
N PRO A 49 14.09 -2.74 10.30
CA PRO A 49 12.78 -2.14 10.55
C PRO A 49 12.74 -1.28 11.80
N GLU A 50 13.42 -1.72 12.86
CA GLU A 50 13.46 -1.03 14.16
C GLU A 50 14.03 0.40 14.06
N ASP A 51 14.85 0.65 13.04
CA ASP A 51 15.52 1.94 12.84
C ASP A 51 14.72 2.92 11.99
N LEU A 52 13.67 2.46 11.30
CA LEU A 52 13.02 3.21 10.22
C LEU A 52 11.49 3.22 10.26
N ALA A 53 10.85 2.21 10.87
CA ALA A 53 9.40 2.02 10.81
C ALA A 53 8.77 1.79 12.19
N THR A 54 9.25 2.52 13.20
CA THR A 54 8.74 2.49 14.59
C THR A 54 8.46 3.90 15.11
N PRO A 55 7.53 4.08 16.06
CA PRO A 55 7.32 5.35 16.74
C PRO A 55 8.60 5.90 17.37
N GLU A 56 9.44 5.02 17.94
CA GLU A 56 10.72 5.37 18.56
C GLU A 56 11.74 5.87 17.54
N ALA A 57 11.84 5.20 16.37
CA ALA A 57 12.69 5.66 15.29
C ALA A 57 12.28 7.04 14.78
N TYR A 58 10.96 7.26 14.61
CA TYR A 58 10.42 8.55 14.22
C TYR A 58 10.73 9.64 15.25
N ALA A 59 10.52 9.37 16.54
CA ALA A 59 10.84 10.32 17.60
C ALA A 59 12.34 10.66 17.67
N ARG A 60 13.20 9.66 17.44
CA ARG A 60 14.66 9.79 17.47
C ARG A 60 15.21 10.58 16.27
N ASN A 61 14.76 10.29 15.05
CA ASN A 61 15.22 10.97 13.84
C ASN A 61 14.14 10.99 12.74
N ARG A 62 13.27 12.00 12.80
CA ARG A 62 12.19 12.21 11.81
C ARG A 62 12.70 12.37 10.38
N ALA A 63 13.84 13.05 10.21
CA ALA A 63 14.40 13.32 8.89
C ALA A 63 14.82 12.01 8.20
N LEU A 64 15.51 11.13 8.92
CA LEU A 64 15.92 9.81 8.42
C LEU A 64 14.71 8.91 8.09
N VAL A 65 13.69 8.89 8.96
CA VAL A 65 12.46 8.15 8.67
C VAL A 65 11.81 8.68 7.39
N TRP A 66 11.67 10.00 7.24
CA TRP A 66 11.10 10.55 6.01
C TRP A 66 11.99 10.34 4.77
N GLU A 67 13.31 10.36 4.89
CA GLU A 67 14.21 9.95 3.81
C GLU A 67 13.92 8.52 3.34
N TRP A 68 13.76 7.60 4.29
CA TRP A 68 13.39 6.22 3.98
C TRP A 68 12.03 6.10 3.29
N TYR A 69 11.00 6.78 3.79
CA TYR A 69 9.66 6.74 3.20
C TYR A 69 9.63 7.41 1.81
N ARG A 70 10.37 8.51 1.60
CA ARG A 70 10.51 9.14 0.27
C ARG A 70 11.19 8.21 -0.73
N TRP A 71 12.29 7.58 -0.33
CA TRP A 71 12.95 6.59 -1.18
C TRP A 71 11.99 5.45 -1.58
N ARG A 72 11.13 4.99 -0.67
CA ARG A 72 10.08 4.02 -1.00
C ARG A 72 9.01 4.59 -1.93
N GLN A 73 8.60 5.84 -1.75
CA GLN A 73 7.65 6.51 -2.64
C GLN A 73 8.21 6.58 -4.07
N GLU A 74 9.47 6.97 -4.23
CA GLU A 74 10.15 7.04 -5.53
C GLU A 74 10.18 5.68 -6.24
N LEU A 75 10.49 4.61 -5.50
CA LEU A 75 10.46 3.25 -6.04
C LEU A 75 9.06 2.84 -6.52
N VAL A 76 8.01 3.16 -5.76
CA VAL A 76 6.63 2.79 -6.10
C VAL A 76 6.04 3.69 -7.17
N ALA A 77 6.37 4.98 -7.18
CA ALA A 77 5.90 5.95 -8.18
C ALA A 77 6.35 5.59 -9.60
N GLY A 78 7.51 4.94 -9.75
CA GLY A 78 8.00 4.40 -11.02
C GLY A 78 7.39 3.06 -11.46
N THR A 79 6.45 2.50 -10.70
CA THR A 79 5.80 1.21 -10.99
C THR A 79 4.33 1.38 -11.33
N GLU A 80 3.76 0.44 -12.08
CA GLU A 80 2.34 0.44 -12.50
C GLU A 80 1.57 -0.76 -11.92
N PRO A 81 0.25 -0.64 -11.70
CA PRO A 81 -0.58 -1.79 -11.36
C PRO A 81 -0.48 -2.88 -12.43
N ASN A 82 -0.46 -4.14 -12.01
CA ASN A 82 -0.43 -5.30 -12.91
C ASN A 82 -1.82 -5.89 -13.14
N ALA A 83 -1.89 -6.96 -13.96
CA ALA A 83 -3.12 -7.64 -14.34
C ALA A 83 -3.99 -8.09 -13.16
N ALA A 84 -3.40 -8.46 -12.02
CA ALA A 84 -4.15 -8.87 -10.83
C ALA A 84 -4.94 -7.68 -10.24
N HIS A 85 -4.34 -6.49 -10.16
CA HIS A 85 -5.01 -5.29 -9.65
C HIS A 85 -6.19 -4.90 -10.54
N TYR A 86 -5.96 -4.84 -11.86
CA TYR A 86 -7.03 -4.53 -12.81
C TYR A 86 -8.14 -5.57 -12.80
N ALA A 87 -7.81 -6.86 -12.61
CA ALA A 87 -8.82 -7.91 -12.49
C ALA A 87 -9.72 -7.72 -11.27
N LEU A 88 -9.15 -7.29 -10.13
CA LEU A 88 -9.91 -7.01 -8.91
C LEU A 88 -10.79 -5.76 -9.06
N ALA A 89 -10.24 -4.67 -9.63
CA ALA A 89 -11.02 -3.46 -9.92
C ALA A 89 -12.18 -3.73 -10.90
N ALA A 90 -11.92 -4.54 -11.93
CA ALA A 90 -12.96 -4.97 -12.86
C ALA A 90 -14.00 -5.87 -12.18
N HIS A 91 -13.61 -6.69 -11.21
CA HIS A 91 -14.52 -7.56 -10.47
C HIS A 91 -15.43 -6.77 -9.52
N GLU A 92 -14.91 -5.76 -8.81
CA GLU A 92 -15.69 -4.83 -7.99
C GLU A 92 -16.86 -4.22 -8.77
N SER A 93 -16.67 -3.99 -10.07
CA SER A 93 -17.68 -3.39 -10.94
C SER A 93 -18.73 -4.37 -11.50
N ARG A 94 -18.65 -5.67 -11.20
CA ARG A 94 -19.59 -6.70 -11.70
C ARG A 94 -20.89 -6.85 -10.90
N GLY A 95 -21.01 -6.15 -9.77
CA GLY A 95 -22.17 -6.26 -8.87
C GLY A 95 -22.00 -7.33 -7.79
N GLY A 96 -22.94 -7.38 -6.84
CA GLY A 96 -22.80 -8.17 -5.60
C GLY A 96 -22.01 -7.43 -4.52
N THR A 97 -21.81 -8.07 -3.36
CA THR A 97 -20.99 -7.49 -2.29
C THR A 97 -19.53 -7.84 -2.51
N PHE A 98 -18.68 -6.83 -2.71
CA PHE A 98 -17.24 -7.01 -2.85
C PHE A 98 -16.50 -6.16 -1.82
N THR A 99 -15.49 -6.73 -1.15
CA THR A 99 -14.64 -5.99 -0.21
C THR A 99 -13.19 -6.32 -0.49
N LEU A 100 -12.40 -5.29 -0.81
CA LEU A 100 -10.97 -5.42 -1.03
C LEU A 100 -10.20 -4.89 0.17
N ILE A 101 -9.51 -5.79 0.87
CA ILE A 101 -8.66 -5.49 2.01
C ILE A 101 -7.21 -5.68 1.59
N THR A 102 -6.34 -4.71 1.86
CA THR A 102 -4.92 -4.81 1.51
C THR A 102 -4.03 -4.52 2.72
N GLN A 103 -2.95 -5.29 2.82
CA GLN A 103 -1.82 -4.99 3.71
C GLN A 103 -0.77 -4.11 3.03
N ASN A 104 -0.88 -3.88 1.73
CA ASN A 104 0.05 -3.06 0.96
C ASN A 104 -0.23 -1.59 1.22
N VAL A 105 0.82 -0.78 1.06
CA VAL A 105 0.77 0.68 1.21
C VAL A 105 1.08 1.40 -0.11
N ASP A 106 1.13 0.67 -1.23
CA ASP A 106 1.63 1.16 -2.53
C ASP A 106 0.59 1.89 -3.40
N GLY A 107 -0.67 1.95 -2.96
CA GLY A 107 -1.77 2.60 -3.68
C GLY A 107 -2.14 1.95 -5.03
N HIS A 108 -1.63 0.76 -5.36
CA HIS A 108 -1.84 0.17 -6.68
C HIS A 108 -3.29 -0.25 -6.94
N HIS A 109 -4.03 -0.66 -5.92
CA HIS A 109 -5.46 -1.00 -6.07
C HIS A 109 -6.30 0.22 -6.47
N GLU A 110 -6.07 1.36 -5.82
CA GLU A 110 -6.74 2.63 -6.15
C GLU A 110 -6.34 3.09 -7.56
N ARG A 111 -5.05 3.05 -7.89
CA ARG A 111 -4.53 3.38 -9.23
C ARG A 111 -5.09 2.47 -10.33
N ALA A 112 -5.39 1.20 -10.02
CA ALA A 112 -6.02 0.26 -10.94
C ALA A 112 -7.54 0.50 -11.10
N GLY A 113 -8.12 1.40 -10.31
CA GLY A 113 -9.54 1.77 -10.36
C GLY A 113 -10.44 1.10 -9.32
N SER A 114 -9.86 0.43 -8.31
CA SER A 114 -10.64 -0.05 -7.16
C SER A 114 -11.11 1.14 -6.33
N ARG A 115 -12.37 1.15 -5.90
CA ARG A 115 -12.96 2.32 -5.21
C ARG A 115 -13.03 2.16 -3.69
N ASP A 116 -13.41 0.98 -3.21
CA ASP A 116 -13.67 0.75 -1.78
C ASP A 116 -12.59 -0.14 -1.16
N VAL A 117 -11.34 0.37 -1.12
CA VAL A 117 -10.17 -0.35 -0.61
C VAL A 117 -9.98 -0.11 0.89
N VAL A 118 -9.91 -1.19 1.68
CA VAL A 118 -9.54 -1.15 3.09
C VAL A 118 -8.04 -1.33 3.24
N GLU A 119 -7.31 -0.25 3.51
CA GLU A 119 -5.86 -0.24 3.69
C GLU A 119 -5.46 -0.47 5.15
N LEU A 120 -5.10 -1.71 5.51
CA LEU A 120 -4.83 -2.09 6.91
C LEU A 120 -3.61 -1.40 7.52
N HIS A 121 -2.63 -1.04 6.68
CA HIS A 121 -1.36 -0.45 7.13
C HIS A 121 -1.19 1.01 6.66
N GLY A 122 -2.28 1.65 6.24
CA GLY A 122 -2.26 3.00 5.68
C GLY A 122 -1.75 3.03 4.24
N ASN A 123 -1.27 4.20 3.82
CA ASN A 123 -0.91 4.49 2.43
C ASN A 123 0.40 5.30 2.40
N LEU A 124 1.34 4.88 1.56
CA LEU A 124 2.68 5.47 1.47
C LEU A 124 2.64 6.93 0.99
N PHE A 125 1.57 7.35 0.32
CA PHE A 125 1.38 8.68 -0.24
C PHE A 125 0.47 9.57 0.62
N ARG A 126 0.32 9.24 1.90
CA ARG A 126 -0.40 10.07 2.89
C ARG A 126 0.51 10.35 4.09
N ALA A 127 0.28 11.47 4.75
CA ALA A 127 0.88 11.81 6.03
C ALA A 127 -0.22 12.12 7.05
N ARG A 128 0.05 11.87 8.33
CA ARG A 128 -0.85 12.16 9.45
C ARG A 128 -0.16 13.03 10.48
N CYS A 129 -0.84 14.06 10.97
CA CYS A 129 -0.36 14.84 12.10
C CYS A 129 -0.54 14.04 13.39
N PRO A 130 0.50 13.85 14.22
CA PRO A 130 0.37 13.15 15.49
C PRO A 130 -0.38 13.94 16.57
N ALA A 131 -0.60 15.25 16.36
CA ALA A 131 -1.23 16.13 17.37
C ALA A 131 -2.74 16.27 17.19
N ASP A 132 -3.23 16.30 15.95
CA ASP A 132 -4.62 16.62 15.61
C ASP A 132 -5.23 15.68 14.56
N ASP A 133 -4.49 14.65 14.15
CA ASP A 133 -4.90 13.64 13.17
C ASP A 133 -5.22 14.17 11.75
N THR A 134 -4.87 15.43 11.45
CA THR A 134 -4.97 15.98 10.10
C THR A 134 -4.22 15.10 9.11
N LEU A 135 -4.91 14.72 8.03
CA LEU A 135 -4.34 13.97 6.92
C LEU A 135 -3.90 14.93 5.82
N ALA A 136 -2.73 14.67 5.24
CA ALA A 136 -2.24 15.36 4.06
C ALA A 136 -1.93 14.34 2.96
N SER A 137 -2.31 14.66 1.72
CA SER A 137 -1.85 13.92 0.57
C SER A 137 -0.39 14.28 0.27
N LEU A 138 0.40 13.28 -0.07
CA LEU A 138 1.80 13.44 -0.49
C LEU A 138 1.96 13.27 -2.01
N SER A 139 0.85 13.19 -2.75
CA SER A 139 0.82 12.97 -4.20
C SER A 139 1.20 14.20 -5.03
N ASP A 140 1.24 15.40 -4.43
CA ASP A 140 1.26 16.67 -5.17
C ASP A 140 2.69 17.18 -5.50
N GLY A 141 3.71 16.33 -5.32
CA GLY A 141 5.09 16.62 -5.67
C GLY A 141 6.07 16.35 -4.52
N PRO A 142 7.39 16.49 -4.77
CA PRO A 142 8.40 16.06 -3.82
C PRO A 142 8.38 16.96 -2.58
N PHE A 143 7.90 16.40 -1.46
CA PHE A 143 8.14 16.98 -0.15
C PHE A 143 9.63 16.84 0.16
N THR A 144 10.31 17.96 0.36
CA THR A 144 11.68 17.95 0.89
C THR A 144 11.61 18.10 2.41
N GLY A 145 12.40 17.31 3.13
CA GLY A 145 12.38 17.30 4.59
C GLY A 145 11.15 16.59 5.18
N VAL A 146 10.72 17.03 6.36
CA VAL A 146 9.61 16.45 7.12
C VAL A 146 8.34 17.24 6.79
N PRO A 147 7.26 16.62 6.28
CA PRO A 147 6.00 17.29 6.01
C PRO A 147 5.46 17.97 7.26
N VAL A 148 4.84 19.13 7.07
CA VAL A 148 4.32 19.99 8.13
C VAL A 148 2.79 20.01 8.06
N CYS A 149 2.14 19.85 9.22
CA CYS A 149 0.70 19.87 9.31
C CYS A 149 0.17 21.25 8.93
N PRO A 150 -0.78 21.35 7.97
CA PRO A 150 -1.35 22.63 7.58
C PRO A 150 -2.23 23.26 8.66
N ALA A 151 -2.72 22.48 9.62
CA ALA A 151 -3.59 22.97 10.70
C ALA A 151 -2.80 23.55 11.89
N CYS A 152 -1.76 22.86 12.36
CA CYS A 152 -1.04 23.24 13.59
C CYS A 152 0.45 23.54 13.39
N GLY A 153 1.01 23.35 12.19
CA GLY A 153 2.44 23.55 11.93
C GLY A 153 3.37 22.47 12.52
N GLY A 154 2.82 21.40 13.08
CA GLY A 154 3.58 20.28 13.64
C GLY A 154 4.18 19.36 12.58
N ALA A 155 5.25 18.64 12.92
CA ALA A 155 5.84 17.62 12.06
C ALA A 155 4.89 16.44 11.88
N MET A 156 4.62 16.05 10.64
CA MET A 156 3.75 14.92 10.31
C MET A 156 4.53 13.61 10.27
N ARG A 157 3.83 12.49 10.51
CA ARG A 157 4.35 11.13 10.35
C ARG A 157 3.77 10.48 9.09
N PRO A 158 4.45 9.50 8.49
CA PRO A 158 3.85 8.66 7.46
C PRO A 158 2.64 7.90 8.00
#